data_AF-A0AAV5I641-F1
#
_entry.id   AF-A0AAV5I641-F1
#
_cell.length_a   1.000
_cell.length_b   1.000
_cell.length_c   1.000
_cell.angle_alpha   90.00
_cell.angle_beta   90.00
_cell.angle_gamma   90.00
#
_symmetry.space_group_name_H-M   'P 1'
#
loop_
_entity.id
_entity.type
_entity.pdbx_description
1 polymer ?
#
loop_
_entity_poly.entity_id
_entity_poly.type
_entity_poly.pdbx_seq_one_letter_code
_entity_poly.pdbx_strand_id
1 'polypeptide(L)'
;MSLYELGPESEPLSLTGVYFNSSALSICILGILESAVPINDTLTMTLLQDALLPINTRFSSVKVRSSNGAMRWKKVDVKLKDHVKIPVYPAGLSLQSYDNYLTDYLSILAMEQLPQNRPLWEIHIIKYPTTHAAGNLVFELHHALGDGFSLMGALLSCLQRADDPSRPLIFSFTGGSGLFWA
;
A
#
# COMPACT_ATOMS: atom_id res chain seq x y z
N MET A 1 -21.13 24.20 -13.73
CA MET A 1 -20.14 23.10 -13.77
C MET A 1 -18.78 23.76 -13.90
N SER A 2 -18.06 23.91 -12.79
CA SER A 2 -16.84 24.74 -12.71
C SER A 2 -15.67 24.04 -13.41
N LEU A 3 -15.11 24.72 -14.41
CA LEU A 3 -13.89 24.37 -15.14
C LEU A 3 -12.69 24.52 -14.21
N TYR A 4 -12.16 23.41 -13.70
CA TYR A 4 -10.86 23.42 -13.03
C TYR A 4 -9.78 23.31 -14.11
N GLU A 5 -9.17 24.43 -14.46
CA GLU A 5 -7.92 24.41 -15.23
C GLU A 5 -6.88 23.60 -14.45
N LEU A 6 -6.29 22.61 -15.12
CA LEU A 6 -5.18 21.84 -14.57
C LEU A 6 -3.96 22.77 -14.52
N GLY A 7 -3.55 23.13 -13.31
CA GLY A 7 -2.33 23.90 -13.09
C GLY A 7 -1.06 23.17 -13.59
N PRO A 8 0.07 23.89 -13.72
CA PRO A 8 1.31 23.39 -14.32
C PRO A 8 1.98 22.21 -13.58
N GLU A 9 1.46 21.77 -12.43
CA GLU A 9 2.01 20.68 -11.61
C GLU A 9 1.40 19.29 -11.90
N SER A 10 0.75 19.08 -13.05
CA SER A 10 0.18 17.76 -13.38
C SER A 10 1.16 16.91 -14.20
N GLU A 11 1.57 15.75 -13.68
CA GLU A 11 2.45 14.81 -14.39
C GLU A 11 1.64 13.81 -15.25
N PRO A 12 2.12 13.43 -16.45
CA PRO A 12 1.47 12.37 -17.23
C PRO A 12 1.61 10.99 -16.54
N LEU A 13 0.65 10.09 -16.77
CA LEU A 13 0.83 8.69 -16.36
C LEU A 13 1.91 8.02 -17.22
N SER A 14 2.60 7.02 -16.64
CA SER A 14 3.42 6.10 -17.42
C SER A 14 2.55 5.25 -18.36
N LEU A 15 3.14 4.70 -19.42
CA LEU A 15 2.46 3.78 -20.34
C LEU A 15 1.78 2.62 -19.60
N THR A 16 2.49 2.04 -18.62
CA THR A 16 1.99 1.00 -17.71
C THR A 16 0.80 1.49 -16.88
N GLY A 17 0.86 2.72 -16.37
CA GLY A 17 -0.23 3.32 -15.61
C GLY A 17 -1.48 3.59 -16.45
N VAL A 18 -1.32 3.91 -17.74
CA VAL A 18 -2.46 4.05 -18.68
C VAL A 18 -3.08 2.68 -18.97
N TYR A 19 -2.26 1.66 -19.20
CA TYR A 19 -2.72 0.30 -19.55
C TYR A 19 -3.49 -0.37 -18.41
N PHE A 20 -2.97 -0.28 -17.17
CA PHE A 20 -3.62 -0.81 -15.97
C PHE A 20 -4.69 0.11 -15.38
N ASN A 21 -5.23 1.02 -16.18
CA ASN A 21 -6.30 1.92 -15.77
C ASN A 21 -7.53 1.82 -16.69
N SER A 22 -7.60 0.76 -17.50
CA SER A 22 -8.85 0.38 -18.16
C SER A 22 -9.77 -0.31 -17.14
N SER A 23 -11.09 -0.19 -17.32
CA SER A 23 -12.07 -0.92 -16.51
C SER A 23 -11.90 -2.45 -16.56
N ALA A 24 -11.11 -2.97 -17.50
CA ALA A 24 -10.80 -4.38 -17.66
C ALA A 24 -9.51 -4.83 -16.96
N LEU A 25 -8.62 -3.91 -16.54
CA LEU A 25 -7.29 -4.22 -15.99
C LEU A 25 -6.93 -3.31 -14.81
N SER A 26 -7.74 -3.31 -13.75
CA SER A 26 -7.35 -2.69 -12.46
C SER A 26 -6.55 -3.71 -11.64
N ILE A 27 -5.23 -3.64 -11.70
CA ILE A 27 -4.35 -4.57 -10.96
C ILE A 27 -3.94 -3.97 -9.63
N CYS A 28 -4.17 -4.74 -8.56
CA CYS A 28 -3.76 -4.43 -7.20
C CYS A 28 -2.55 -5.29 -6.79
N ILE A 29 -1.66 -4.72 -5.99
CA ILE A 29 -0.54 -5.37 -5.34
C ILE A 29 -0.84 -5.40 -3.85
N LEU A 30 -0.91 -6.60 -3.27
CA LEU A 30 -1.04 -6.81 -1.83
C LEU A 30 0.33 -7.13 -1.24
N GLY A 31 0.83 -6.25 -0.36
CA GLY A 31 2.04 -6.48 0.43
C GLY A 31 1.67 -6.80 1.87
N ILE A 32 2.12 -7.93 2.41
CA ILE A 32 1.76 -8.38 3.76
C ILE A 32 3.02 -8.43 4.62
N LEU A 33 2.99 -7.74 5.76
CA LEU A 33 4.03 -7.78 6.78
C LEU A 33 3.48 -8.43 8.03
N GLU A 34 4.11 -9.53 8.43
CA GLU A 34 3.80 -10.29 9.64
C GLU A 34 4.68 -9.80 10.79
N SER A 35 4.07 -9.44 11.92
CA SER A 35 4.78 -8.98 13.11
C SER A 35 4.81 -10.06 14.18
N ALA A 36 6.00 -10.34 14.73
CA ALA A 36 6.15 -11.25 15.87
C ALA A 36 5.58 -10.67 17.19
N VAL A 37 5.30 -9.36 17.23
CA VAL A 37 4.72 -8.66 18.39
C VAL A 37 3.43 -7.94 18.00
N PRO A 38 2.48 -7.70 18.94
CA PRO A 38 1.26 -6.95 18.64
C PRO A 38 1.57 -5.58 18.04
N ILE A 39 0.86 -5.21 16.97
CA ILE A 39 1.10 -3.95 16.28
C ILE A 39 0.59 -2.77 17.12
N ASN A 40 1.48 -1.81 17.38
CA ASN A 40 1.14 -0.50 17.93
C ASN A 40 0.93 0.51 16.81
N ASP A 41 -0.30 0.97 16.64
CA ASP A 41 -0.72 1.90 15.58
C ASP A 41 -0.69 3.38 16.00
N THR A 42 -0.22 3.69 17.22
CA THR A 42 -0.20 5.07 17.75
C THR A 42 0.57 6.04 16.84
N LEU A 43 1.65 5.55 16.21
CA LEU A 43 2.51 6.35 15.33
C LEU A 43 2.15 6.23 13.84
N THR A 44 1.14 5.44 13.48
CA THR A 44 0.82 5.17 12.07
C THR A 44 0.61 6.45 11.27
N MET A 45 -0.21 7.37 11.76
CA MET A 45 -0.51 8.60 11.02
C MET A 45 0.73 9.47 10.78
N THR A 46 1.59 9.59 11.80
CA THR A 46 2.87 10.32 11.69
C THR A 46 3.80 9.67 10.67
N LEU A 47 3.96 8.34 10.73
CA LEU A 47 4.81 7.61 9.77
C LEU A 47 4.31 7.77 8.33
N LEU A 48 2.99 7.76 8.12
CA LEU A 48 2.44 7.98 6.77
C LEU A 48 2.73 9.39 6.29
N GLN A 49 2.52 10.38 7.15
CA GLN A 49 2.72 11.79 6.82
C GLN A 49 4.19 12.13 6.53
N ASP A 50 5.10 11.63 7.37
CA ASP A 50 6.49 12.08 7.41
C ASP A 50 7.43 11.14 6.63
N ALA A 51 7.06 9.88 6.41
CA ALA A 51 7.87 8.90 5.68
C ALA A 51 7.21 8.43 4.38
N LEU A 52 5.95 7.97 4.39
CA LEU A 52 5.33 7.40 3.19
C LEU A 52 5.03 8.43 2.10
N LEU A 53 4.28 9.48 2.44
CA LEU A 53 3.85 10.49 1.48
C LEU A 53 5.03 11.20 0.78
N PRO A 54 6.16 11.51 1.45
CA PRO A 54 7.30 12.16 0.82
C PRO A 54 8.11 11.26 -0.13
N ILE A 55 8.02 9.92 -0.03
CA ILE A 55 8.81 9.02 -0.88
C ILE A 55 8.50 9.21 -2.36
N ASN A 56 7.22 9.41 -2.70
CA ASN A 56 6.80 9.61 -4.08
C ASN A 56 5.54 10.47 -4.17
N THR A 57 5.54 11.43 -5.08
CA THR A 57 4.40 12.33 -5.35
C THR A 57 3.10 11.58 -5.67
N ARG A 58 3.19 10.35 -6.19
CA ARG A 58 2.03 9.50 -6.50
C ARG A 58 1.24 9.06 -5.26
N PHE A 59 1.89 8.90 -4.10
CA PHE A 59 1.18 8.63 -2.84
C PHE A 59 0.31 9.81 -2.40
N SER A 60 0.59 11.02 -2.92
CA SER A 60 -0.19 12.24 -2.69
C SER A 60 -0.95 12.71 -3.92
N SER A 61 -1.22 11.83 -4.90
CA SER A 61 -1.85 12.22 -6.16
C SER A 61 -3.03 11.33 -6.53
N VAL A 62 -4.01 11.93 -7.21
CA VAL A 62 -5.15 11.24 -7.82
C VAL A 62 -5.02 11.24 -9.34
N LYS A 63 -5.55 10.20 -9.99
CA LYS A 63 -5.64 10.17 -11.46
C LYS A 63 -6.80 11.04 -11.91
N VAL A 64 -6.53 11.97 -12.83
CA VAL A 64 -7.54 12.82 -13.47
C VAL A 64 -7.43 12.74 -14.97
N ARG A 65 -8.57 12.81 -15.66
CA ARG A 65 -8.61 12.94 -17.12
C ARG A 65 -8.55 14.43 -17.46
N SER A 66 -7.58 14.81 -18.29
CA SER A 66 -7.45 16.17 -18.81
C SER A 66 -8.40 16.42 -19.99
N SER A 67 -8.58 17.69 -20.36
CA SER A 67 -9.50 18.13 -21.41
C SER A 67 -9.21 17.53 -22.78
N ASN A 68 -7.95 17.16 -23.07
CA ASN A 68 -7.54 16.49 -24.30
C ASN A 68 -7.68 14.95 -24.23
N GLY A 69 -8.27 14.40 -23.16
CA GLY A 69 -8.48 12.97 -22.96
C GLY A 69 -7.31 12.23 -22.31
N ALA A 70 -6.15 12.85 -22.14
CA ALA A 70 -4.98 12.21 -21.51
C ALA A 70 -5.16 12.08 -19.99
N MET A 71 -4.75 10.94 -19.42
CA MET A 71 -4.70 10.74 -17.98
C MET A 71 -3.47 11.42 -17.38
N ARG A 72 -3.65 12.10 -16.25
CA ARG A 72 -2.58 12.76 -15.49
C ARG A 72 -2.72 12.52 -13.99
N TRP A 73 -1.60 12.60 -13.28
CA TRP A 73 -1.57 12.70 -11.83
C TRP A 73 -1.79 14.15 -11.42
N LYS A 74 -2.68 14.35 -10.45
CA LYS A 74 -2.90 15.64 -9.81
C LYS A 74 -2.64 15.47 -8.32
N LYS A 75 -1.71 16.25 -7.79
CA LYS A 75 -1.43 16.30 -6.35
C LYS A 75 -2.66 16.79 -5.58
N VAL A 76 -2.92 16.18 -4.45
CA VAL A 76 -4.04 16.50 -3.54
C VAL A 76 -3.55 16.52 -2.10
N ASP A 77 -4.31 17.16 -1.23
CA ASP A 77 -4.15 16.99 0.21
C ASP A 77 -4.73 15.63 0.63
N VAL A 78 -3.94 14.83 1.35
CA VAL A 78 -4.27 13.43 1.64
C VAL A 78 -4.91 13.33 3.02
N LYS A 79 -6.17 12.90 3.06
CA LYS A 79 -6.85 12.58 4.32
C LYS A 79 -6.48 11.18 4.80
N LEU A 80 -5.34 11.05 5.49
CA LEU A 80 -4.75 9.76 5.91
C LEU A 80 -5.73 8.79 6.60
N LYS A 81 -6.66 9.30 7.43
CA LYS A 81 -7.69 8.48 8.10
C LYS A 81 -8.55 7.67 7.14
N ASP A 82 -8.73 8.15 5.92
CA ASP A 82 -9.55 7.46 4.93
C ASP A 82 -8.80 6.25 4.32
N HIS A 83 -7.47 6.25 4.39
CA HIS A 83 -6.56 5.22 3.84
C HIS A 83 -6.14 4.16 4.87
N VAL A 84 -6.36 4.39 6.17
CA VAL A 84 -6.03 3.42 7.22
C VAL A 84 -7.29 2.67 7.65
N LYS A 85 -7.26 1.35 7.53
CA LYS A 85 -8.35 0.44 7.92
C LYS A 85 -7.90 -0.45 9.06
N ILE A 86 -8.77 -0.62 10.05
CA ILE A 86 -8.51 -1.51 11.20
C ILE A 86 -9.74 -2.42 11.32
N PRO A 87 -9.73 -3.61 10.70
CA PRO A 87 -10.84 -4.53 10.82
C PRO A 87 -10.97 -5.02 12.27
N VAL A 88 -12.21 -5.28 12.69
CA VAL A 88 -12.55 -5.77 14.03
C VAL A 88 -13.11 -7.16 13.89
N TYR A 89 -12.49 -8.13 14.56
CA TYR A 89 -12.90 -9.52 14.62
C TYR A 89 -13.44 -9.87 16.03
N PRO A 90 -14.26 -10.93 16.14
CA PRO A 90 -14.70 -11.41 17.44
C PRO A 90 -13.51 -11.80 18.33
N ALA A 91 -13.62 -11.49 19.63
CA ALA A 91 -12.57 -11.81 20.60
C ALA A 91 -12.66 -13.27 21.08
N GLY A 92 -11.53 -13.81 21.57
CA GLY A 92 -11.49 -15.12 22.23
C GLY A 92 -11.58 -16.33 21.29
N LEU A 93 -11.27 -16.13 20.00
CA LEU A 93 -11.22 -17.21 19.03
C LEU A 93 -9.87 -17.95 19.07
N SER A 94 -9.82 -19.13 18.46
CA SER A 94 -8.55 -19.84 18.25
C SER A 94 -7.70 -19.13 17.20
N LEU A 95 -6.38 -19.37 17.21
CA LEU A 95 -5.46 -18.82 16.20
C LEU A 95 -5.87 -19.24 14.78
N GLN A 96 -6.30 -20.50 14.60
CA GLN A 96 -6.78 -21.02 13.31
C GLN A 96 -8.03 -20.27 12.82
N SER A 97 -8.92 -19.88 13.73
CA SER A 97 -10.06 -19.05 13.34
C SER A 97 -9.60 -17.67 12.87
N TYR A 98 -8.61 -17.05 13.52
CA TYR A 98 -8.04 -15.78 13.06
C TYR A 98 -7.28 -15.91 11.73
N ASP A 99 -6.64 -17.04 11.45
CA ASP A 99 -6.05 -17.33 10.13
C ASP A 99 -7.12 -17.31 9.03
N ASN A 100 -8.28 -17.90 9.30
CA ASN A 100 -9.41 -17.88 8.36
C ASN A 100 -9.94 -16.47 8.16
N TYR A 101 -10.13 -15.68 9.24
CA TYR A 101 -10.54 -14.28 9.12
C TYR A 101 -9.55 -13.44 8.30
N LEU A 102 -8.24 -13.64 8.50
CA LEU A 102 -7.23 -12.96 7.71
C LEU A 102 -7.32 -13.37 6.23
N THR A 103 -7.45 -14.67 5.95
CA THR A 103 -7.54 -15.19 4.58
C THR A 103 -8.78 -14.67 3.86
N ASP A 104 -9.93 -14.68 4.52
CA ASP A 104 -11.18 -14.13 3.97
C ASP A 104 -11.04 -12.62 3.70
N TYR A 105 -10.43 -11.89 4.64
CA TYR A 105 -10.20 -10.46 4.49
C TYR A 105 -9.28 -10.14 3.30
N LEU A 106 -8.14 -10.85 3.17
CA LEU A 106 -7.24 -10.70 2.03
C LEU A 106 -7.93 -11.05 0.70
N SER A 107 -8.82 -12.04 0.71
CA SER A 107 -9.60 -12.42 -0.47
C SER A 107 -10.55 -11.30 -0.91
N ILE A 108 -11.16 -10.59 0.05
CA ILE A 108 -11.99 -9.42 -0.24
C ILE A 108 -11.13 -8.30 -0.85
N LEU A 109 -9.99 -7.97 -0.24
CA LEU A 109 -9.08 -6.93 -0.76
C LEU A 109 -8.57 -7.25 -2.18
N ALA A 110 -8.35 -8.53 -2.49
CA ALA A 110 -7.92 -8.95 -3.82
C ALA A 110 -9.00 -8.78 -4.90
N MET A 111 -10.28 -8.69 -4.51
CA MET A 111 -11.42 -8.56 -5.42
C MET A 111 -11.96 -7.13 -5.50
N GLU A 112 -11.81 -6.34 -4.45
CA GLU A 112 -12.29 -4.96 -4.40
C GLU A 112 -11.38 -4.00 -5.17
N GLN A 113 -11.97 -2.91 -5.68
CA GLN A 113 -11.22 -1.85 -6.34
C GLN A 113 -11.06 -0.67 -5.41
N LEU A 114 -9.82 -0.16 -5.33
CA LEU A 114 -9.51 1.08 -4.62
C LEU A 114 -10.35 2.25 -5.14
N PRO A 115 -10.89 3.12 -4.27
CA PRO A 115 -11.67 4.28 -4.68
C PRO A 115 -10.85 5.25 -5.54
N GLN A 116 -11.36 5.58 -6.73
CA GLN A 116 -10.65 6.39 -7.72
C GLN A 116 -10.63 7.89 -7.42
N ASN A 117 -11.34 8.34 -6.38
CA ASN A 117 -11.44 9.75 -5.97
C ASN A 117 -10.35 10.19 -4.97
N ARG A 118 -9.42 9.29 -4.63
CA ARG A 118 -8.32 9.52 -3.67
C ARG A 118 -7.05 8.79 -4.13
N PRO A 119 -5.88 9.04 -3.51
CA PRO A 119 -4.67 8.31 -3.83
C PRO A 119 -4.88 6.79 -3.74
N LEU A 120 -4.29 6.04 -4.66
CA LEU A 120 -4.66 4.63 -4.87
C LEU A 120 -3.85 3.66 -4.02
N TRP A 121 -3.94 3.85 -2.71
CA TRP A 121 -3.35 2.96 -1.73
C TRP A 121 -4.18 2.94 -0.45
N GLU A 122 -4.21 1.80 0.23
CA GLU A 122 -4.77 1.63 1.56
C GLU A 122 -3.84 0.78 2.43
N ILE A 123 -3.94 0.97 3.75
CA ILE A 123 -3.18 0.24 4.74
C ILE A 123 -4.15 -0.35 5.74
N HIS A 124 -4.05 -1.66 5.96
CA HIS A 124 -4.94 -2.41 6.82
C HIS A 124 -4.13 -2.99 7.98
N ILE A 125 -4.53 -2.66 9.20
CA ILE A 125 -3.85 -3.07 10.44
C ILE A 125 -4.71 -4.13 11.12
N ILE A 126 -4.30 -5.39 10.99
CA ILE A 126 -4.96 -6.51 11.64
C ILE A 126 -4.27 -6.78 12.97
N LYS A 127 -4.93 -6.42 14.07
CA LYS A 127 -4.39 -6.52 15.44
C LYS A 127 -4.65 -7.85 16.15
N TYR A 128 -5.06 -8.87 15.39
CA TYR A 128 -5.41 -10.19 15.92
C TYR A 128 -4.29 -11.19 15.61
N PRO A 129 -3.91 -12.03 16.58
CA PRO A 129 -2.84 -13.01 16.38
C PRO A 129 -3.30 -14.15 15.48
N THR A 130 -2.43 -14.51 14.53
CA THR A 130 -2.52 -15.68 13.66
C THR A 130 -1.59 -16.78 14.15
N THR A 131 -1.55 -17.91 13.47
CA THR A 131 -0.57 -18.98 13.77
C THR A 131 0.88 -18.57 13.53
N HIS A 132 1.13 -17.55 12.70
CA HIS A 132 2.47 -17.12 12.30
C HIS A 132 2.86 -15.72 12.83
N ALA A 133 1.89 -14.90 13.25
CA ALA A 133 2.13 -13.51 13.64
C ALA A 133 1.27 -13.08 14.82
N ALA A 134 1.75 -12.14 15.61
CA ALA A 134 0.96 -11.46 16.64
C ALA A 134 0.11 -10.30 16.05
N GLY A 135 0.35 -9.92 14.80
CA GLY A 135 -0.44 -8.96 14.04
C GLY A 135 0.06 -8.84 12.61
N ASN A 136 -0.78 -8.34 11.71
CA ASN A 136 -0.49 -8.23 10.28
C ASN A 136 -0.72 -6.81 9.78
N LEU A 137 0.19 -6.31 8.95
CA LEU A 137 0.05 -5.06 8.22
C LEU A 137 -0.07 -5.37 6.74
N VAL A 138 -1.18 -4.97 6.13
CA VAL A 138 -1.46 -5.22 4.71
C VAL A 138 -1.45 -3.89 3.98
N PHE A 139 -0.64 -3.81 2.93
CA PHE A 139 -0.60 -2.70 1.98
C PHE A 139 -1.39 -3.11 0.75
N GLU A 140 -2.46 -2.39 0.46
CA GLU A 140 -3.22 -2.52 -0.77
C GLU A 140 -2.82 -1.38 -1.71
N LEU A 141 -2.14 -1.70 -2.81
CA LEU A 141 -1.49 -0.72 -3.68
C LEU A 141 -1.91 -0.91 -5.13
N HIS A 142 -2.42 0.12 -5.79
CA HIS A 142 -2.72 0.02 -7.21
C HIS A 142 -1.43 0.04 -8.05
N HIS A 143 -1.32 -0.85 -9.05
CA HIS A 143 -0.12 -1.03 -9.88
C HIS A 143 0.29 0.21 -10.69
N ALA A 144 -0.62 1.17 -10.86
CA ALA A 144 -0.33 2.49 -11.45
C ALA A 144 0.65 3.34 -10.60
N LEU A 145 0.79 3.05 -9.30
CA LEU A 145 1.75 3.73 -8.43
C LEU A 145 3.20 3.36 -8.80
N GLY A 146 3.44 2.10 -9.15
CA GLY A 146 4.74 1.58 -9.54
C GLY A 146 4.70 0.07 -9.77
N ASP A 147 5.81 -0.49 -10.23
CA ASP A 147 6.01 -1.94 -10.21
C ASP A 147 6.25 -2.44 -8.77
N GLY A 148 6.08 -3.75 -8.56
CA GLY A 148 6.23 -4.38 -7.25
C GLY A 148 7.62 -4.16 -6.63
N PHE A 149 8.68 -4.08 -7.43
CA PHE A 149 10.04 -3.85 -6.92
C PHE A 149 10.18 -2.44 -6.32
N SER A 150 9.75 -1.43 -7.07
CA SER A 150 9.78 -0.03 -6.66
C SER A 150 8.89 0.22 -5.44
N LEU A 151 7.71 -0.42 -5.40
CA LEU A 151 6.79 -0.31 -4.27
C LEU A 151 7.35 -1.00 -3.02
N MET A 152 7.92 -2.19 -3.14
CA MET A 152 8.59 -2.84 -2.00
C MET A 152 9.77 -2.00 -1.51
N GLY A 153 10.59 -1.44 -2.40
CA GLY A 153 11.67 -0.53 -2.03
C GLY A 153 11.18 0.70 -1.26
N ALA A 154 10.08 1.31 -1.70
CA ALA A 154 9.44 2.43 -1.02
C ALA A 154 8.96 2.04 0.39
N LEU A 155 8.20 0.95 0.51
CA LEU A 155 7.70 0.48 1.81
C LEU A 155 8.84 0.15 2.78
N LEU A 156 9.86 -0.56 2.31
CA LEU A 156 11.01 -0.92 3.13
C LEU A 156 11.82 0.32 3.54
N SER A 157 11.88 1.36 2.72
CA SER A 157 12.56 2.62 3.10
C SER A 157 11.87 3.37 4.25
N CYS A 158 10.59 3.08 4.53
CA CYS A 158 9.87 3.60 5.69
C CYS A 158 10.22 2.87 6.99
N LEU A 159 10.87 1.72 6.90
CA LEU A 159 11.14 0.85 8.04
C LEU A 159 12.57 1.09 8.55
N GLN A 160 12.75 0.88 9.85
CA GLN A 160 14.04 0.97 10.53
C GLN A 160 14.29 -0.30 11.32
N ARG A 161 15.57 -0.60 11.54
CA ARG A 161 15.98 -1.71 12.38
C ARG A 161 15.59 -1.47 13.84
N ALA A 162 15.06 -2.50 14.48
CA ALA A 162 14.69 -2.45 15.89
C ALA A 162 15.90 -2.40 16.83
N ASP A 163 17.05 -2.98 16.41
CA ASP A 163 18.28 -3.02 17.20
C ASP A 163 19.15 -1.76 17.04
N ASP A 164 19.24 -1.23 15.81
CA ASP A 164 20.00 0.00 15.51
C ASP A 164 19.39 0.74 14.31
N PRO A 165 18.57 1.79 14.54
CA PRO A 165 17.90 2.55 13.48
C PRO A 165 18.84 3.26 12.50
N SER A 166 20.12 3.45 12.86
CA SER A 166 21.10 4.11 11.98
C SER A 166 21.65 3.17 10.89
N ARG A 167 21.40 1.86 11.03
CA ARG A 167 21.86 0.85 10.09
C ARG A 167 20.80 0.57 9.02
N PRO A 168 21.21 0.33 7.77
CA PRO A 168 20.28 -0.05 6.73
C PRO A 168 19.62 -1.39 7.07
N LEU A 169 18.37 -1.54 6.62
CA LEU A 169 17.71 -2.85 6.62
C LEU A 169 18.48 -3.80 5.71
N ILE A 170 18.90 -4.93 6.25
CA ILE A 170 19.54 -5.99 5.50
C ILE A 170 18.58 -7.18 5.53
N PHE A 171 17.98 -7.48 4.38
CA PHE A 171 17.21 -8.70 4.21
C PHE A 171 18.14 -9.80 3.75
N SER A 172 18.44 -10.74 4.64
CA SER A 172 19.08 -11.99 4.24
C SER A 172 18.03 -12.83 3.51
N PHE A 173 18.11 -12.90 2.18
CA PHE A 173 17.36 -13.90 1.44
C PHE A 173 17.91 -15.28 1.81
N THR A 174 17.21 -16.00 2.69
CA THR A 174 17.43 -17.45 2.85
C THR A 174 16.74 -18.18 1.69
N GLY A 175 17.23 -17.94 0.48
CA GLY A 175 16.89 -18.74 -0.69
C GLY A 175 17.78 -19.98 -0.68
N GLY A 176 17.17 -21.16 -0.57
CA GLY A 176 17.85 -22.41 -0.87
C GLY A 176 18.56 -22.31 -2.23
N SER A 177 19.76 -22.86 -2.29
CA SER A 177 20.62 -22.94 -3.46
C SER A 177 19.85 -23.16 -4.76
N GLY A 178 19.80 -22.14 -5.60
CA GLY A 178 19.21 -22.19 -6.93
C GLY A 178 19.66 -20.97 -7.73
N LEU A 179 20.76 -21.14 -8.46
CA LEU A 179 21.33 -20.19 -9.41
C LEU A 179 20.25 -19.58 -10.32
N PHE A 180 20.12 -18.26 -10.34
CA PHE A 180 19.64 -17.52 -11.52
C PHE A 180 20.35 -16.16 -11.61
N TRP A 181 21.36 -16.10 -12.48
CA TRP A 181 21.68 -14.93 -13.29
C TRP A 181 22.20 -15.41 -14.64
N ALA A 182 21.37 -15.25 -15.67
CA ALA A 182 21.71 -14.80 -17.02
C ALA A 182 20.39 -14.51 -17.74
#